data_AF-A0A5E6T8S9-F1
#
_entry.id   AF-A0A5E6T8S9-F1
#
_cell.length_a   1.000
_cell.length_b   1.000
_cell.length_c   1.000
_cell.angle_alpha   90.00
_cell.angle_beta   90.00
_cell.angle_gamma   90.00
#
_symmetry.space_group_name_H-M   'P 1'
#
loop_
_entity.id
_entity.type
_entity.pdbx_description
1 polymer ?
#
loop_
_entity_poly.entity_id
_entity_poly.type
_entity_poly.pdbx_seq_one_letter_code
_entity_poly.pdbx_strand_id
1 'polypeptide(L)'
;MDEIFSIFLETFSGPTDRQEVPLSSIERYRGKLPNQLLEYWAEHGWCGYGDGIFWIVNPQEYEGVVASWLEGTEFEFIDTYHLIARSAFGDLYLWGEKTGASLDITSHLSRYVTHTSIYTGEQMGKGLQAFLLSIEVDSNDYGDLFKPAKKKLGPLRHDEMYGFVPALMFGGPDTLDHLEKVKAVEHLILLSQITELKPYSFSDL
;
A
#
# COMPACT_ATOMS: atom_id res chain seq x y z
N MET A 1 19.30 11.99 0.52
CA MET A 1 18.38 11.90 -0.63
C MET A 1 19.10 11.54 -1.92
N ASP A 2 18.85 10.33 -2.42
CA ASP A 2 19.29 9.91 -3.75
C ASP A 2 18.38 10.42 -4.87
N GLU A 3 18.86 10.29 -6.11
CA GLU A 3 18.19 10.77 -7.33
C GLU A 3 16.82 10.12 -7.55
N ILE A 4 16.66 8.84 -7.18
CA ILE A 4 15.40 8.11 -7.39
C ILE A 4 14.30 8.65 -6.47
N PHE A 5 14.62 8.85 -5.19
CA PHE A 5 13.65 9.43 -4.27
C PHE A 5 13.30 10.87 -4.66
N SER A 6 14.26 11.62 -5.20
CA SER A 6 14.01 12.97 -5.73
C SER A 6 13.01 12.93 -6.89
N ILE A 7 13.18 12.03 -7.85
CA ILE A 7 12.23 11.82 -8.96
C ILE A 7 10.84 11.45 -8.42
N PHE A 8 10.78 10.54 -7.44
CA PHE A 8 9.51 10.18 -6.80
C PHE A 8 8.81 11.40 -6.17
N LEU A 9 9.54 12.29 -5.49
CA LEU A 9 9.02 13.54 -4.94
C LEU A 9 8.71 14.63 -5.98
N GLU A 10 9.20 14.51 -7.21
CA GLU A 10 8.79 15.38 -8.33
C GLU A 10 7.49 14.87 -8.95
N THR A 11 7.33 13.55 -9.08
CA THR A 11 6.11 12.90 -9.54
C THR A 11 4.95 13.12 -8.57
N PHE A 12 5.21 12.96 -7.27
CA PHE A 12 4.23 13.15 -6.22
C PHE A 12 4.46 14.49 -5.50
N SER A 13 3.41 15.27 -5.25
CA SER A 13 3.54 16.44 -4.37
C SER A 13 4.10 16.05 -2.99
N GLY A 14 4.67 17.02 -2.28
CA GLY A 14 5.39 16.82 -1.01
C GLY A 14 4.60 16.08 0.09
N PRO A 15 5.29 15.69 1.17
CA PRO A 15 4.73 14.79 2.18
C PRO A 15 3.52 15.40 2.91
N THR A 16 2.54 14.56 3.18
CA THR A 16 1.30 14.86 3.93
C THR A 16 1.22 13.96 5.16
N ASP A 17 0.74 14.53 6.27
CA ASP A 17 0.51 13.83 7.55
C ASP A 17 1.69 12.96 8.01
N ARG A 18 2.89 13.55 8.00
CA ARG A 18 4.12 12.86 8.38
C ARG A 18 4.11 12.40 9.84
N GLN A 19 4.48 11.14 10.05
CA GLN A 19 4.77 10.54 11.34
C GLN A 19 6.27 10.29 11.51
N GLU A 20 6.80 10.60 12.69
CA GLU A 20 8.18 10.23 13.04
C GLU A 20 8.31 8.73 13.21
N VAL A 21 9.44 8.20 12.73
CA VAL A 21 9.72 6.76 12.78
C VAL A 21 10.64 6.50 13.97
N PRO A 22 10.19 5.74 14.99
CA PRO A 22 11.04 5.37 16.11
C PRO A 22 12.22 4.50 15.65
N LEU A 23 13.38 4.68 16.27
CA LEU A 23 14.55 3.82 16.03
C LEU A 23 14.23 2.34 16.25
N SER A 24 13.37 2.01 17.22
CA SER A 24 12.92 0.64 17.46
C SER A 24 12.22 0.02 16.24
N SER A 25 11.48 0.83 15.47
CA SER A 25 10.83 0.38 14.24
C SER A 25 11.84 0.14 13.13
N ILE A 26 12.83 1.03 12.98
CA ILE A 26 13.93 0.84 12.03
C ILE A 26 14.70 -0.46 12.33
N GLU A 27 15.08 -0.67 13.59
CA GLU A 27 15.82 -1.88 13.99
C GLU A 27 14.98 -3.16 13.83
N ARG A 28 13.66 -3.10 14.05
CA ARG A 28 12.76 -4.26 13.87
C ARG A 28 12.78 -4.81 12.45
N TYR A 29 12.96 -3.94 11.45
CA TYR A 29 12.94 -4.28 10.03
C TYR A 29 14.33 -4.35 9.37
N ARG A 30 15.40 -4.08 10.13
CA ARG A 30 16.77 -4.26 9.63
C ARG A 30 17.00 -5.71 9.21
N GLY A 31 17.43 -5.91 7.97
CA GLY A 31 17.63 -7.24 7.39
C GLY A 31 16.36 -7.95 6.90
N LYS A 32 15.18 -7.33 7.05
CA LYS A 32 13.88 -7.83 6.55
C LYS A 32 13.37 -6.99 5.38
N LEU A 33 13.57 -5.68 5.47
CA LEU A 33 13.25 -4.71 4.42
C LEU A 33 14.53 -4.10 3.85
N PRO A 34 14.48 -3.49 2.65
CA PRO A 34 15.64 -2.84 2.07
C PRO A 34 16.17 -1.75 2.99
N ASN A 35 17.48 -1.71 3.23
CA ASN A 35 18.10 -0.67 4.06
C ASN A 35 17.76 0.75 3.57
N GLN A 36 17.65 0.94 2.26
CA GLN A 36 17.27 2.21 1.65
C GLN A 36 15.85 2.66 2.06
N LEU A 37 14.90 1.73 2.25
CA LEU A 37 13.57 2.06 2.77
C LEU A 37 13.66 2.58 4.21
N LEU A 38 14.52 1.95 5.02
CA LEU A 38 14.74 2.34 6.42
C LEU A 38 15.44 3.70 6.51
N GLU A 39 16.33 4.01 5.58
CA GLU A 39 16.95 5.34 5.44
C GLU A 39 15.90 6.40 5.09
N TYR A 40 15.02 6.12 4.12
CA TYR A 40 13.90 7.02 3.81
C TYR A 40 12.97 7.22 4.99
N TRP A 41 12.67 6.17 5.75
CA TRP A 41 11.88 6.30 6.98
C TRP A 41 12.56 7.20 8.02
N ALA A 42 13.88 7.09 8.19
CA ALA A 42 14.62 7.94 9.11
C ALA A 42 14.62 9.41 8.66
N GLU A 43 14.80 9.68 7.36
CA GLU A 43 14.84 11.04 6.80
C GLU A 43 13.45 11.67 6.70
N HIS A 44 12.48 10.94 6.17
CA HIS A 44 11.18 11.47 5.72
C HIS A 44 10.01 11.02 6.58
N GLY A 45 10.17 10.02 7.43
CA GLY A 45 9.08 9.46 8.21
C GLY A 45 8.11 8.62 7.38
N TRP A 46 7.08 8.10 8.03
CA TRP A 46 5.91 7.56 7.32
C TRP A 46 5.01 8.71 6.92
N CYS A 47 4.57 8.74 5.66
CA CYS A 47 3.79 9.86 5.15
C CYS A 47 3.01 9.50 3.87
N GLY A 48 2.02 10.33 3.59
CA GLY A 48 1.32 10.37 2.32
C GLY A 48 2.04 11.27 1.32
N TYR A 49 1.90 10.97 0.04
CA TYR A 49 2.47 11.70 -1.10
C TYR A 49 1.34 12.00 -2.10
N GLY A 50 1.49 13.04 -2.92
CA GLY A 50 0.45 13.41 -3.89
C GLY A 50 -0.86 13.84 -3.21
N ASP A 51 -0.76 14.63 -2.14
CA ASP A 51 -1.87 15.02 -1.25
C ASP A 51 -2.60 13.84 -0.58
N GLY A 52 -1.91 12.71 -0.43
CA GLY A 52 -2.43 11.50 0.21
C GLY A 52 -3.07 10.50 -0.75
N ILE A 53 -2.71 10.51 -2.04
CA ILE A 53 -3.11 9.46 -2.99
C ILE A 53 -2.32 8.16 -2.78
N PHE A 54 -1.07 8.29 -2.34
CA PHE A 54 -0.15 7.19 -2.08
C PHE A 54 0.50 7.36 -0.72
N TRP A 55 0.73 6.27 0.02
CA TRP A 55 1.25 6.31 1.39
C TRP A 55 2.35 5.29 1.57
N ILE A 56 3.49 5.72 2.11
CA ILE A 56 4.49 4.81 2.70
C ILE A 56 4.14 4.68 4.18
N VAL A 57 3.86 3.46 4.63
CA VAL A 57 3.22 3.19 5.93
C VAL A 57 4.15 2.51 6.92
N ASN A 58 3.75 2.53 8.19
CA ASN A 58 4.30 1.68 9.24
C ASN A 58 3.80 0.24 9.08
N PRO A 59 4.62 -0.74 8.67
CA PRO A 59 4.09 -2.09 8.45
C PRO A 59 3.59 -2.75 9.74
N GLN A 60 4.01 -2.29 10.93
CA GLN A 60 3.58 -2.85 12.22
C GLN A 60 2.08 -2.65 12.45
N GLU A 61 1.53 -1.50 12.04
CA GLU A 61 0.10 -1.22 12.18
C GLU A 61 -0.77 -2.10 11.29
N TYR A 62 -0.19 -2.62 10.21
CA TYR A 62 -0.87 -3.44 9.21
C TYR A 62 -0.53 -4.93 9.32
N GLU A 63 0.20 -5.38 10.34
CA GLU A 63 0.51 -6.81 10.54
C GLU A 63 -0.76 -7.67 10.59
N GLY A 64 -1.81 -7.18 11.28
CA GLY A 64 -3.11 -7.87 11.32
C GLY A 64 -3.86 -7.85 9.98
N VAL A 65 -3.70 -6.79 9.19
CA VAL A 65 -4.27 -6.69 7.84
C VAL A 65 -3.61 -7.74 6.95
N VAL A 66 -2.28 -7.78 6.91
CA VAL A 66 -1.52 -8.76 6.10
C VAL A 66 -1.86 -10.17 6.53
N ALA A 67 -1.88 -10.47 7.83
CA ALA A 67 -2.25 -11.80 8.32
C ALA A 67 -3.66 -12.19 7.85
N SER A 68 -4.64 -11.30 7.97
CA SER A 68 -6.02 -11.60 7.57
C SER A 68 -6.20 -11.81 6.07
N TRP A 69 -5.43 -11.11 5.23
CA TRP A 69 -5.50 -11.27 3.77
C TRP A 69 -4.80 -12.53 3.27
N LEU A 70 -3.73 -12.95 3.95
CA LEU A 70 -2.92 -14.10 3.52
C LEU A 70 -3.32 -15.41 4.18
N GLU A 71 -4.14 -15.39 5.25
CA GLU A 71 -4.60 -16.59 5.96
C GLU A 71 -5.23 -17.61 4.99
N GLY A 72 -4.72 -18.84 5.04
CA GLY A 72 -5.20 -19.96 4.22
C GLY A 72 -4.74 -19.92 2.76
N THR A 73 -3.89 -18.96 2.37
CA THR A 73 -3.34 -18.85 1.02
C THR A 73 -1.96 -19.50 0.92
N GLU A 74 -1.46 -19.71 -0.31
CA GLU A 74 -0.11 -20.23 -0.51
C GLU A 74 0.99 -19.26 -0.02
N PHE A 75 0.69 -17.96 0.07
CA PHE A 75 1.64 -16.91 0.45
C PHE A 75 2.22 -17.10 1.84
N GLU A 76 1.47 -17.67 2.79
CA GLU A 76 1.96 -17.98 4.14
C GLU A 76 3.19 -18.91 4.14
N PHE A 77 3.33 -19.73 3.10
CA PHE A 77 4.42 -20.69 2.97
C PHE A 77 5.56 -20.20 2.07
N ILE A 78 5.33 -19.12 1.29
CA ILE A 78 6.31 -18.58 0.35
C ILE A 78 7.27 -17.62 1.07
N ASP A 79 6.72 -16.65 1.80
CA ASP A 79 7.51 -15.59 2.43
C ASP A 79 6.84 -15.01 3.67
N THR A 80 7.57 -14.15 4.39
CA THR A 80 6.98 -13.20 5.34
C THR A 80 6.78 -11.87 4.63
N TYR A 81 5.53 -11.43 4.55
CA TYR A 81 5.16 -10.21 3.82
C TYR A 81 4.91 -9.04 4.78
N HIS A 82 5.31 -7.85 4.35
CA HIS A 82 5.11 -6.59 5.06
C HIS A 82 4.42 -5.59 4.14
N LEU A 83 3.33 -4.96 4.58
CA LEU A 83 2.73 -3.86 3.84
C LEU A 83 3.63 -2.62 3.97
N ILE A 84 4.32 -2.23 2.88
CA ILE A 84 5.23 -1.08 2.90
C ILE A 84 4.57 0.20 2.38
N ALA A 85 3.52 0.05 1.55
CA ALA A 85 2.79 1.17 1.00
C ALA A 85 1.34 0.81 0.68
N ARG A 86 0.50 1.83 0.53
CA ARG A 86 -0.88 1.70 0.04
C ARG A 86 -1.35 2.90 -0.79
N SER A 87 -2.37 2.70 -1.60
CA SER A 87 -3.13 3.80 -2.21
C SER A 87 -4.14 4.42 -1.23
N ALA A 88 -4.80 5.49 -1.66
CA ALA A 88 -5.93 6.11 -0.95
C ALA A 88 -7.18 5.22 -0.93
N PHE A 89 -7.26 4.22 -1.81
CA PHE A 89 -8.43 3.35 -2.02
C PHE A 89 -8.18 1.89 -1.62
N GLY A 90 -7.03 1.59 -1.03
CA GLY A 90 -6.72 0.28 -0.49
C GLY A 90 -6.11 -0.69 -1.50
N ASP A 91 -5.38 -0.19 -2.48
CA ASP A 91 -4.36 -1.00 -3.15
C ASP A 91 -3.19 -1.14 -2.19
N LEU A 92 -2.76 -2.37 -1.95
CA LEU A 92 -1.81 -2.72 -0.90
C LEU A 92 -0.55 -3.26 -1.57
N TYR A 93 0.60 -2.65 -1.29
CA TYR A 93 1.89 -3.03 -1.88
C TYR A 93 2.74 -3.77 -0.84
N LEU A 94 2.82 -5.10 -0.97
CA LEU A 94 3.47 -5.97 -0.01
C LEU A 94 4.89 -6.33 -0.46
N TRP A 95 5.79 -6.26 0.52
CA TRP A 95 7.19 -6.63 0.38
C TRP A 95 7.46 -7.94 1.12
N GLY A 96 7.88 -8.98 0.40
CA GLY A 96 8.36 -10.23 0.99
C GLY A 96 9.84 -10.13 1.42
N GLU A 97 10.17 -10.65 2.60
CA GLU A 97 11.55 -10.62 3.14
C GLU A 97 12.58 -11.30 2.22
N LYS A 98 12.17 -12.25 1.39
CA LYS A 98 13.02 -12.95 0.41
C LYS A 98 12.72 -12.53 -1.03
N THR A 99 11.45 -12.24 -1.30
CA THR A 99 10.91 -12.07 -2.66
C THR A 99 10.83 -10.62 -3.13
N GLY A 100 11.02 -9.64 -2.23
CA GLY A 100 10.99 -8.22 -2.59
C GLY A 100 9.57 -7.67 -2.75
N ALA A 101 9.40 -6.59 -3.53
CA ALA A 101 8.07 -6.12 -3.95
C ALA A 101 7.44 -7.17 -4.90
N SER A 102 6.60 -8.04 -4.37
CA SER A 102 6.18 -9.26 -5.09
C SER A 102 4.70 -9.57 -4.99
N LEU A 103 3.93 -8.83 -4.21
CA LEU A 103 2.51 -9.07 -4.02
C LEU A 103 1.76 -7.75 -3.88
N ASP A 104 0.82 -7.50 -4.78
CA ASP A 104 -0.09 -6.36 -4.71
C ASP A 104 -1.51 -6.88 -4.50
N ILE A 105 -2.25 -6.30 -3.56
CA ILE A 105 -3.64 -6.66 -3.27
C ILE A 105 -4.55 -5.46 -3.51
N THR A 106 -5.55 -5.66 -4.38
CA THR A 106 -6.66 -4.73 -4.59
C THR A 106 -7.78 -5.09 -3.63
N SER A 107 -7.75 -4.48 -2.44
CA SER A 107 -8.59 -4.91 -1.31
C SER A 107 -10.10 -4.80 -1.57
N HIS A 108 -10.53 -3.77 -2.31
CA HIS A 108 -11.95 -3.54 -2.59
C HIS A 108 -12.55 -4.54 -3.60
N LEU A 109 -11.72 -5.35 -4.28
CA LEU A 109 -12.14 -6.43 -5.19
C LEU A 109 -11.77 -7.85 -4.70
N SER A 110 -11.07 -7.98 -3.57
CA SER A 110 -10.39 -9.22 -3.17
C SER A 110 -9.58 -9.85 -4.32
N ARG A 111 -8.74 -9.03 -4.97
CA ARG A 111 -7.85 -9.46 -6.05
C ARG A 111 -6.39 -9.23 -5.71
N TYR A 112 -5.51 -10.05 -6.28
CA TYR A 112 -4.07 -9.85 -6.19
C TYR A 112 -3.33 -10.06 -7.52
N VAL A 113 -2.16 -9.45 -7.60
CA VAL A 113 -1.14 -9.71 -8.61
C VAL A 113 0.15 -10.10 -7.91
N THR A 114 0.85 -11.11 -8.43
CA THR A 114 2.20 -11.47 -7.99
C THR A 114 3.24 -11.01 -8.99
N HIS A 115 4.38 -10.54 -8.49
CA HIS A 115 5.52 -10.18 -9.30
C HIS A 115 6.74 -11.01 -8.92
N THR A 116 7.52 -11.43 -9.90
CA THR A 116 8.81 -12.07 -9.65
C THR A 116 9.91 -11.02 -9.73
N SER A 117 10.34 -10.52 -8.57
CA SER A 117 11.45 -9.57 -8.52
C SER A 117 12.76 -10.26 -8.91
N ILE A 118 13.49 -9.65 -9.84
CA ILE A 118 14.88 -10.01 -10.12
C ILE A 118 15.87 -9.44 -9.08
N TYR A 119 15.39 -8.53 -8.23
CA TYR A 119 16.16 -7.84 -7.20
C TYR A 119 15.90 -8.47 -5.83
N THR A 120 16.76 -9.39 -5.42
CA THR A 120 16.67 -10.11 -4.14
C THR A 120 17.98 -10.02 -3.36
N GLY A 121 17.95 -10.37 -2.06
CA GLY A 121 19.11 -10.30 -1.17
C GLY A 121 19.74 -8.90 -1.15
N GLU A 122 21.04 -8.81 -1.41
CA GLU A 122 21.77 -7.53 -1.42
C GLU A 122 21.27 -6.53 -2.48
N GLN A 123 20.53 -7.00 -3.49
CA GLN A 123 19.99 -6.14 -4.55
C GLN A 123 18.63 -5.53 -4.20
N MET A 124 18.04 -5.86 -3.05
CA MET A 124 16.72 -5.38 -2.64
C MET A 124 16.59 -3.85 -2.64
N GLY A 125 17.68 -3.10 -2.40
CA GLY A 125 17.67 -1.64 -2.56
C GLY A 125 17.33 -1.18 -3.98
N LYS A 126 17.86 -1.85 -5.02
CA LYS A 126 17.48 -1.58 -6.41
C LYS A 126 16.04 -1.97 -6.70
N GLY A 127 15.55 -3.04 -6.07
CA GLY A 127 14.14 -3.43 -6.13
C GLY A 127 13.23 -2.33 -5.59
N LEU A 128 13.62 -1.68 -4.48
CA LEU A 128 12.86 -0.57 -3.91
C LEU A 128 12.85 0.64 -4.85
N GLN A 129 13.99 0.96 -5.47
CA GLN A 129 14.08 2.04 -6.45
C GLN A 129 13.17 1.77 -7.65
N ALA A 130 13.21 0.55 -8.20
CA ALA A 130 12.34 0.14 -9.29
C ALA A 130 10.85 0.21 -8.89
N PHE A 131 10.51 -0.23 -7.68
CA PHE A 131 9.17 -0.09 -7.12
C PHE A 131 8.72 1.38 -7.08
N LEU A 132 9.50 2.28 -6.48
CA LEU A 132 9.13 3.70 -6.39
C LEU A 132 8.97 4.37 -7.76
N LEU A 133 9.80 4.01 -8.74
CA LEU A 133 9.69 4.51 -10.11
C LEU A 133 8.47 3.95 -10.86
N SER A 134 7.94 2.80 -10.43
CA SER A 134 6.76 2.19 -11.06
C SER A 134 5.42 2.74 -10.53
N ILE A 135 5.45 3.48 -9.42
CA ILE A 135 4.24 4.07 -8.85
C ILE A 135 3.87 5.32 -9.65
N GLU A 136 2.64 5.33 -10.16
CA GLU A 136 2.05 6.46 -10.87
C GLU A 136 0.82 6.97 -10.12
N VAL A 137 0.53 8.27 -10.24
CA VAL A 137 -0.66 8.89 -9.62
C VAL A 137 -1.93 8.23 -10.17
N ASP A 138 -2.00 8.08 -11.50
CA ASP A 138 -3.21 7.58 -12.18
C ASP A 138 -3.49 6.11 -11.83
N SER A 139 -2.44 5.28 -11.62
CA SER A 139 -2.63 3.88 -11.20
C SER A 139 -3.10 3.72 -9.75
N ASN A 140 -3.01 4.79 -8.94
CA ASN A 140 -3.49 4.85 -7.55
C ASN A 140 -4.83 5.60 -7.42
N ASP A 141 -5.37 6.13 -8.52
CA ASP A 141 -6.66 6.83 -8.55
C ASP A 141 -7.76 5.87 -9.02
N TYR A 142 -8.53 5.33 -8.08
CA TYR A 142 -9.68 4.48 -8.44
C TYR A 142 -10.72 5.31 -9.19
N GLY A 143 -10.88 5.05 -10.50
CA GLY A 143 -11.93 5.64 -11.34
C GLY A 143 -11.92 7.18 -11.36
N ASP A 144 -10.74 7.81 -11.27
CA ASP A 144 -10.57 9.27 -11.17
C ASP A 144 -11.32 9.90 -9.98
N LEU A 145 -11.58 9.12 -8.93
CA LEU A 145 -12.36 9.55 -7.76
C LEU A 145 -11.53 10.28 -6.72
N PHE A 146 -10.20 10.30 -6.77
CA PHE A 146 -9.36 10.89 -5.71
C PHE A 146 -9.63 12.38 -5.52
N LYS A 147 -9.56 13.17 -6.60
CA LYS A 147 -9.79 14.62 -6.51
C LYS A 147 -11.23 14.94 -6.05
N PRO A 148 -12.28 14.31 -6.62
CA PRO A 148 -13.64 14.47 -6.10
C PRO A 148 -13.83 14.02 -4.64
N ALA A 149 -13.26 12.88 -4.25
CA ALA A 149 -13.34 12.34 -2.89
C ALA A 149 -12.67 13.28 -1.90
N LYS A 150 -11.44 13.73 -2.18
CA LYS A 150 -10.73 14.73 -1.35
C LYS A 150 -11.51 16.03 -1.22
N LYS A 151 -12.14 16.51 -2.30
CA LYS A 151 -12.96 17.73 -2.27
C LYS A 151 -14.21 17.57 -1.39
N LYS A 152 -14.85 16.40 -1.43
CA LYS A 152 -16.10 16.13 -0.72
C LYS A 152 -15.89 15.72 0.74
N LEU A 153 -14.93 14.84 1.00
CA LEU A 153 -14.69 14.19 2.29
C LEU A 153 -13.53 14.81 3.07
N GLY A 154 -12.71 15.64 2.41
CA GLY A 154 -11.49 16.22 2.98
C GLY A 154 -10.27 15.32 2.83
N PRO A 155 -9.07 15.82 3.16
CA PRO A 155 -7.82 15.05 3.06
C PRO A 155 -7.79 13.88 4.04
N LEU A 156 -7.04 12.83 3.69
CA LEU A 156 -6.80 11.66 4.53
C LEU A 156 -5.71 11.92 5.57
N ARG A 157 -5.84 11.29 6.74
CA ARG A 157 -4.74 11.08 7.68
C ARG A 157 -4.07 9.72 7.43
N HIS A 158 -2.91 9.49 8.04
CA HIS A 158 -2.12 8.25 7.91
C HIS A 158 -2.92 6.97 8.17
N ASP A 159 -3.86 7.03 9.12
CA ASP A 159 -4.72 5.91 9.53
C ASP A 159 -6.06 5.85 8.79
N GLU A 160 -6.25 6.67 7.74
CA GLU A 160 -7.49 6.78 6.98
C GLU A 160 -7.33 6.42 5.50
N MET A 161 -8.40 5.89 4.91
CA MET A 161 -8.56 5.67 3.47
C MET A 161 -9.95 6.08 3.00
N TYR A 162 -10.14 6.21 1.69
CA TYR A 162 -11.48 6.28 1.10
C TYR A 162 -11.98 4.86 0.84
N GLY A 163 -13.03 4.46 1.55
CA GLY A 163 -13.65 3.14 1.43
C GLY A 163 -15.05 3.23 0.87
N PHE A 164 -15.46 2.24 0.07
CA PHE A 164 -16.83 2.13 -0.40
C PHE A 164 -17.73 1.58 0.71
N VAL A 165 -18.86 2.26 0.95
CA VAL A 165 -19.86 1.91 1.95
C VAL A 165 -21.24 1.92 1.27
N PRO A 166 -21.87 0.74 1.06
CA PRO A 166 -21.37 -0.60 1.37
C PRO A 166 -20.16 -1.00 0.51
N ALA A 167 -19.38 -1.98 0.97
CA ALA A 167 -18.24 -2.50 0.21
C ALA A 167 -18.66 -3.01 -1.18
N LEU A 168 -17.84 -2.76 -2.20
CA LEU A 168 -18.14 -3.11 -3.60
C LEU A 168 -18.46 -4.60 -3.78
N MET A 169 -17.78 -5.47 -3.03
CA MET A 169 -18.02 -6.92 -3.05
C MET A 169 -19.44 -7.34 -2.65
N PHE A 170 -20.21 -6.48 -1.99
CA PHE A 170 -21.64 -6.70 -1.74
C PHE A 170 -22.54 -6.28 -2.92
N GLY A 171 -21.98 -5.90 -4.07
CA GLY A 171 -22.71 -5.35 -5.21
C GLY A 171 -23.09 -3.87 -5.04
N GLY A 172 -22.37 -3.15 -4.16
CA GLY A 172 -22.53 -1.71 -3.98
C GLY A 172 -22.03 -0.91 -5.19
N PRO A 173 -22.55 0.30 -5.42
CA PRO A 173 -22.10 1.17 -6.51
C PRO A 173 -20.73 1.78 -6.23
N ASP A 174 -19.90 1.87 -7.25
CA ASP A 174 -18.54 2.43 -7.24
C ASP A 174 -18.52 3.95 -7.51
N THR A 175 -19.40 4.67 -6.81
CA THR A 175 -19.60 6.11 -7.03
C THR A 175 -19.12 6.97 -5.87
N LEU A 176 -18.81 8.24 -6.14
CA LEU A 176 -18.41 9.24 -5.13
C LEU A 176 -19.40 9.39 -3.96
N ASP A 177 -20.69 9.08 -4.19
CA ASP A 177 -21.71 9.17 -3.15
C ASP A 177 -21.66 8.05 -2.11
N HIS A 178 -20.92 6.99 -2.42
CA HIS A 178 -20.75 5.82 -1.56
C HIS A 178 -19.32 5.71 -1.02
N LEU A 179 -18.49 6.73 -1.23
CA LEU A 179 -17.20 6.83 -0.58
C LEU A 179 -17.35 7.50 0.79
N GLU A 180 -16.73 6.89 1.79
CA GLU A 180 -16.54 7.46 3.11
C GLU A 180 -15.06 7.48 3.49
N LYS A 181 -14.69 8.39 4.39
CA LYS A 181 -13.41 8.30 5.09
C LYS A 181 -13.54 7.28 6.21
N VAL A 182 -12.79 6.20 6.10
CA VAL A 182 -12.80 5.08 7.05
C VAL A 182 -11.43 4.87 7.65
N LYS A 183 -11.36 4.20 8.79
CA LYS A 183 -10.08 3.76 9.36
C LYS A 183 -9.52 2.61 8.52
N ALA A 184 -8.29 2.76 8.07
CA ALA A 184 -7.70 1.89 7.07
C ALA A 184 -7.57 0.45 7.57
N VAL A 185 -7.01 0.25 8.77
CA VAL A 185 -6.79 -1.10 9.34
C VAL A 185 -8.10 -1.85 9.51
N GLU A 186 -9.09 -1.24 10.17
CA GLU A 186 -10.39 -1.84 10.45
C GLU A 186 -11.16 -2.15 9.17
N HIS A 187 -11.15 -1.22 8.21
CA HIS A 187 -11.83 -1.42 6.93
C HIS A 187 -11.17 -2.53 6.11
N LEU A 188 -9.84 -2.57 6.03
CA LEU A 188 -9.11 -3.60 5.29
C LEU A 188 -9.28 -4.99 5.89
N ILE A 189 -9.35 -5.12 7.23
CA ILE A 189 -9.69 -6.38 7.92
C ILE A 189 -11.15 -6.77 7.66
N LEU A 190 -12.06 -5.80 7.58
CA LEU A 190 -13.43 -6.12 7.20
C LEU A 190 -13.50 -6.64 5.76
N LEU A 191 -12.77 -6.02 4.81
CA LEU A 191 -12.77 -6.43 3.41
C LEU A 191 -12.19 -7.84 3.19
N SER A 192 -11.13 -8.22 3.91
CA SER A 192 -10.53 -9.56 3.80
C SER A 192 -11.49 -10.68 4.20
N GLN A 193 -12.52 -10.38 4.98
CA GLN A 193 -13.51 -11.35 5.47
C GLN A 193 -14.74 -11.50 4.54
N ILE A 194 -14.88 -10.66 3.50
CA ILE A 194 -16.07 -10.65 2.64
C ILE A 194 -16.01 -11.77 1.59
N THR A 195 -14.88 -11.88 0.87
CA THR A 195 -14.66 -12.94 -0.12
C THR A 195 -13.20 -13.38 -0.15
N GLU A 196 -12.98 -14.63 -0.58
CA GLU A 196 -11.65 -15.19 -0.77
C GLU A 196 -10.79 -14.34 -1.71
N LEU A 197 -9.53 -14.13 -1.33
CA LEU A 197 -8.52 -13.48 -2.14
C LEU A 197 -8.19 -14.33 -3.39
N LYS A 198 -8.32 -13.75 -4.59
CA LYS A 198 -8.11 -14.46 -5.87
C LYS A 198 -7.15 -13.71 -6.79
N PRO A 199 -6.40 -14.41 -7.66
CA PRO A 199 -5.57 -13.71 -8.63
C PRO A 199 -6.46 -12.96 -9.62
N TYR A 200 -5.97 -11.85 -10.18
CA TYR A 200 -6.60 -11.25 -11.35
C TYR A 200 -6.67 -12.27 -12.50
N SER A 201 -7.84 -12.37 -13.11
CA SER A 201 -8.09 -13.21 -14.27
C SER A 201 -8.15 -12.36 -15.55
N PHE A 202 -7.96 -12.99 -16.71
CA PHE A 202 -8.13 -12.33 -18.01
C PHE A 202 -9.54 -11.73 -18.21
N SER A 203 -10.55 -12.15 -17.45
CA SER A 203 -11.90 -11.57 -17.48
C SER A 203 -12.07 -10.32 -16.61
N ASP A 204 -11.08 -9.97 -15.80
CA ASP A 204 -11.07 -8.78 -14.94
C ASP A 204 -10.38 -7.56 -15.62
N LEU A 205 -9.85 -7.74 -16.84
CA LEU A 205 -9.18 -6.73 -17.69
C LEU A 205 -10.07 -6.34 -18.88
#